data_AF-A0A2G9LTV8-F1
#
_entry.id   AF-A0A2G9LTV8-F1
#
_cell.length_a   1.000
_cell.length_b   1.000
_cell.length_c   1.000
_cell.angle_alpha   90.00
_cell.angle_beta   90.00
_cell.angle_gamma   90.00
#
_symmetry.space_group_name_H-M   'P 1'
#
loop_
_entity.id
_entity.type
_entity.pdbx_description
1 polymer ?
#
loop_
_entity_poly.entity_id
_entity_poly.type
_entity_poly.pdbx_seq_one_letter_code
_entity_poly.pdbx_strand_id
1 'polypeptide(L)' 'MKKRLTQSEEFEIMKLVLDKFLWLGFAIMAFGLYQAFTASVQTGFVWIVAGAVVLILFMVLIVREYEIIA' A
#
# COMPACT_ATOMS: atom_id res chain seq x y z
N MET A 1 16.15 -24.17 -14.28
CA MET A 1 14.70 -24.49 -14.21
C MET A 1 14.02 -23.39 -13.41
N LYS A 2 13.13 -22.59 -14.03
CA LYS A 2 12.32 -21.63 -13.26
C LYS A 2 11.32 -22.44 -12.44
N LYS A 3 11.41 -22.40 -11.10
CA LYS A 3 10.41 -23.02 -10.23
C LYS A 3 9.09 -22.28 -10.46
N ARG A 4 8.05 -22.99 -10.89
CA ARG A 4 6.67 -22.47 -10.85
C ARG A 4 6.19 -22.61 -9.42
N LEU A 5 5.65 -21.54 -8.88
CA LEU A 5 5.07 -21.54 -7.55
C LEU A 5 3.72 -22.25 -7.60
N THR A 6 3.36 -22.89 -6.50
CA THR A 6 2.02 -23.38 -6.25
C THR A 6 1.09 -22.21 -5.94
N GLN A 7 -0.22 -22.36 -6.21
CA GLN A 7 -1.22 -21.31 -5.97
C GLN A 7 -1.22 -20.82 -4.51
N SER A 8 -0.90 -21.70 -3.55
CA SER A 8 -0.73 -21.36 -2.15
C SER A 8 0.49 -20.46 -1.87
N GLU A 9 1.62 -20.73 -2.54
CA GLU A 9 2.83 -19.90 -2.40
C GLU A 9 2.62 -18.52 -3.05
N GLU A 10 1.90 -18.44 -4.17
CA GLU A 10 1.54 -17.16 -4.81
C GLU A 10 0.65 -16.29 -3.92
N PHE A 11 -0.33 -16.91 -3.23
CA PHE A 11 -1.16 -16.21 -2.25
C PHE A 11 -0.35 -15.70 -1.04
N GLU A 12 0.61 -16.47 -0.55
CA GLU A 12 1.50 -16.03 0.54
C GLU A 12 2.37 -14.84 0.12
N ILE A 13 2.92 -14.88 -1.10
CA ILE A 13 3.68 -13.76 -1.65
C ILE A 13 2.78 -12.53 -1.81
N MET A 14 1.56 -12.66 -2.30
CA MET A 14 0.62 -11.53 -2.40
C MET A 14 0.40 -10.87 -1.04
N LYS A 15 0.19 -11.64 0.03
CA LYS A 15 0.03 -11.09 1.39
C LYS A 15 1.28 -10.35 1.85
N LEU A 16 2.48 -10.89 1.60
CA LEU A 16 3.74 -10.25 1.93
C LEU A 16 3.94 -8.95 1.15
N VAL A 17 3.59 -8.94 -0.13
CA VAL A 17 3.66 -7.77 -1.00
C VAL A 17 2.68 -6.69 -0.53
N LEU A 18 1.44 -7.07 -0.21
CA LEU A 18 0.44 -6.16 0.35
C LEU A 18 0.94 -5.49 1.63
N ASP A 19 1.56 -6.24 2.56
CA ASP A 19 2.15 -5.69 3.78
C ASP A 19 3.21 -4.62 3.47
N LYS A 20 4.13 -4.89 2.54
CA LYS A 20 5.17 -3.91 2.15
C LYS A 20 4.58 -2.64 1.55
N PHE A 21 3.52 -2.74 0.76
CA PHE A 21 2.83 -1.56 0.21
C PHE A 21 2.02 -0.81 1.28
N LEU A 22 1.45 -1.52 2.24
CA LEU A 22 0.73 -0.93 3.36
C LEU A 22 1.65 -0.02 4.19
N TRP A 23 2.89 -0.47 4.43
CA TRP A 23 3.92 0.31 5.10
C TRP A 23 4.24 1.64 4.40
N LEU A 24 4.20 1.65 3.07
CA LEU A 24 4.48 2.84 2.25
C LEU A 24 3.43 3.93 2.47
N GLY A 25 2.14 3.57 2.38
CA GLY A 25 1.07 4.51 2.66
C GLY A 25 0.98 4.91 4.13
N PHE A 26 1.25 3.97 5.05
CA PHE A 26 1.35 4.27 6.47
C PHE A 26 2.44 5.33 6.76
N ALA A 27 3.61 5.22 6.13
CA ALA A 27 4.67 6.21 6.28
C ALA A 27 4.24 7.61 5.79
N ILE A 28 3.53 7.70 4.66
CA ILE A 28 3.00 8.97 4.14
C ILE A 28 1.95 9.55 5.10
N MET A 29 1.05 8.73 5.64
CA MET A 29 0.05 9.19 6.60
C MET A 29 0.69 9.63 7.93
N ALA A 30 1.70 8.92 8.42
CA ALA A 30 2.47 9.31 9.61
C ALA A 30 3.19 10.64 9.39
N PHE A 31 3.76 10.85 8.20
CA PHE A 31 4.33 12.14 7.81
C PHE A 31 3.25 13.24 7.75
N GLY A 32 2.07 12.95 7.21
CA GLY A 32 0.95 13.89 7.22
C GLY A 32 0.51 14.27 8.63
N LEU A 33 0.49 13.31 9.56
CA LEU A 33 0.24 13.58 10.97
C LEU A 33 1.32 14.51 11.55
N TYR A 34 2.60 14.27 11.26
CA TYR A 34 3.69 15.16 11.66
C TYR A 34 3.50 16.59 11.12
N GLN A 35 3.16 16.73 9.84
CA GLN A 35 2.90 18.03 9.19
C GLN A 35 1.68 18.75 9.78
N ALA A 36 0.71 18.03 10.34
CA ALA A 36 -0.42 18.62 11.05
C ALA A 36 0.04 19.38 12.32
N PHE A 37 1.09 18.87 13.00
CA PHE A 37 1.65 19.49 14.20
C PHE A 37 2.68 20.59 13.90
N THR A 38 3.43 20.48 12.81
CA THR A 38 4.56 21.38 12.52
C THR A 38 4.25 22.50 11.53
N ALA A 39 3.27 22.31 10.63
CA ALA A 39 2.92 23.29 9.60
C ALA A 39 1.48 23.78 9.76
N SER A 40 0.50 22.94 9.47
CA SER A 40 -0.92 23.24 9.68
C SER A 40 -1.75 21.97 9.56
N VAL A 41 -2.91 21.96 10.24
CA VAL A 41 -3.88 20.85 10.14
C VAL A 41 -4.30 20.62 8.69
N GLN A 42 -4.49 21.69 7.89
CA GLN A 42 -4.85 21.58 6.48
C GLN A 42 -3.75 20.86 5.68
N THR A 43 -2.49 21.26 5.85
CA THR A 43 -1.36 20.62 5.17
C THR A 43 -1.24 19.15 5.55
N GLY A 44 -1.34 18.83 6.84
CA GLY A 44 -1.28 17.45 7.32
C GLY A 44 -2.43 16.59 6.79
N PHE A 45 -3.64 17.14 6.74
CA PHE A 45 -4.80 16.46 6.17
C PHE A 45 -4.60 16.12 4.69
N VAL A 46 -4.05 17.03 3.89
CA VAL A 46 -3.73 16.77 2.48
C VAL A 46 -2.75 15.60 2.32
N TRP A 47 -1.71 15.54 3.16
CA TRP A 47 -0.75 14.42 3.15
C TRP A 47 -1.38 13.08 3.57
N ILE A 48 -2.27 13.09 4.58
CA ILE A 48 -2.99 11.89 5.01
C ILE A 48 -3.90 11.38 3.89
N VAL A 49 -4.66 12.27 3.24
CA VAL A 49 -5.52 11.92 2.09
C VAL A 49 -4.67 11.39 0.93
N ALA A 50 -3.53 12.01 0.64
CA ALA A 50 -2.61 11.51 -0.39
C ALA A 50 -2.11 10.09 -0.07
N GLY A 51 -1.73 9.82 1.19
CA GLY A 51 -1.33 8.48 1.65
C GLY A 51 -2.45 7.45 1.49
N ALA A 52 -3.68 7.81 1.84
CA ALA A 52 -4.84 6.95 1.65
C ALA A 52 -5.13 6.64 0.17
N VAL A 53 -5.04 7.65 -0.71
CA VAL A 53 -5.20 7.46 -2.16
C VAL A 53 -4.12 6.52 -2.71
N VAL A 54 -2.87 6.68 -2.29
CA VAL A 54 -1.76 5.79 -2.69
C VAL A 54 -2.03 4.34 -2.25
N LEU A 55 -2.50 4.11 -1.02
CA LEU A 55 -2.86 2.77 -0.55
C LEU A 55 -3.97 2.14 -1.39
N ILE A 56 -5.02 2.90 -1.68
CA ILE A 56 -6.15 2.41 -2.49
C ILE A 56 -5.67 2.04 -3.89
N LEU A 57 -4.83 2.88 -4.51
CA LEU A 57 -4.27 2.58 -5.83
C LEU A 57 -3.44 1.29 -5.82
N PHE A 58 -2.55 1.10 -4.84
CA PHE A 58 -1.77 -0.12 -4.72
C PHE A 58 -2.64 -1.35 -4.43
N MET A 59 -3.62 -1.23 -3.54
CA MET A 59 -4.56 -2.32 -3.25
C MET A 59 -5.28 -2.76 -4.53
N VAL A 60 -5.84 -1.82 -5.30
CA VAL A 60 -6.53 -2.12 -6.56
C VAL A 60 -5.59 -2.78 -7.57
N LEU A 61 -4.35 -2.29 -7.69
CA LEU A 61 -3.37 -2.85 -8.61
C LEU A 61 -3.02 -4.31 -8.24
N ILE A 62 -2.75 -4.58 -6.96
CA ILE A 62 -2.38 -5.93 -6.47
C ILE A 62 -3.54 -6.90 -6.63
N VAL A 63 -4.77 -6.50 -6.24
CA VAL A 63 -5.95 -7.36 -6.37
C VAL A 63 -6.22 -7.69 -7.83
N ARG A 64 -6.10 -6.71 -8.73
CA ARG A 64 -6.25 -6.95 -10.17
C ARG A 64 -5.20 -7.91 -10.72
N GLU A 65 -3.93 -7.74 -10.35
CA GLU A 65 -2.88 -8.67 -10.77
C GLU A 65 -3.14 -10.10 -10.26
N TYR A 66 -3.64 -10.25 -9.03
CA TYR A 66 -4.02 -11.56 -8.50
C TYR A 66 -5.19 -12.19 -9.26
N GLU A 67 -6.26 -11.42 -9.54
CA GLU A 67 -7.40 -11.90 -10.32
C GLU A 67 -7.06 -12.22 -11.79
N ILE A 68 -6.04 -11.58 -12.36
CA ILE A 68 -5.56 -11.85 -13.72
C ILE A 68 -4.72 -13.14 -13.78
N ILE A 69 -4.06 -13.52 -12.68
CA ILE A 69 -3.18 -14.70 -12.60
C ILE A 69 -3.95 -15.96 -12.17
N ALA A 70 -5.04 -15.81 -11.39
CA ALA A 70 -5.89 -16.90 -10.90
C ALA A 70 -6.80 -17.51 -11.99
#